data_AF-A0A915Z090-F1
#
_entry.id   AF-A0A915Z090-F1
#
_cell.length_a   1.000
_cell.length_b   1.000
_cell.length_c   1.000
_cell.angle_alpha   90.00
_cell.angle_beta   90.00
_cell.angle_gamma   90.00
#
_symmetry.space_group_name_H-M   'P 1'
#
loop_
_entity.id
_entity.type
_entity.pdbx_description
1 polymer ?
#
loop_
_entity_poly.entity_id
_entity_poly.type
_entity_poly.pdbx_seq_one_letter_code
_entity_poly.pdbx_strand_id
1 'polypeptide(L)'
;MKAGRRHYTVKTLIDTSSNVNIISKSLTDKLGEKYGKHQKYKKAKNSLGTIWCLDLSFYYNGKDRLVGSSDKILNDFEVIKKPKADLVLGLP
;
A
#
# COMPACT_ATOMS: atom_id res chain seq x y z
N MET A 1 12.93 11.22 3.26
CA MET A 1 13.09 9.98 2.48
C MET A 1 14.52 9.48 2.68
N LYS A 2 14.72 8.18 2.97
CA LYS A 2 16.07 7.63 3.20
C LYS A 2 16.82 7.52 1.87
N ALA A 3 18.08 7.96 1.85
CA ALA A 3 18.94 7.83 0.68
C ALA A 3 19.10 6.35 0.29
N GLY A 4 18.95 6.02 -1.00
CA GLY A 4 19.16 4.67 -1.54
C GLY A 4 17.91 3.80 -1.72
N ARG A 5 16.72 4.21 -1.27
CA ARG A 5 15.47 3.49 -1.61
C ARG A 5 14.91 3.94 -2.96
N ARG A 6 14.42 2.98 -3.75
CA ARG A 6 13.70 3.26 -5.01
C ARG A 6 12.31 3.78 -4.67
N HIS A 7 11.97 4.92 -5.25
CA HIS A 7 10.64 5.51 -5.15
C HIS A 7 9.88 5.25 -6.44
N TYR A 8 8.62 4.86 -6.34
CA TYR A 8 7.75 4.64 -7.49
C TYR A 8 6.50 5.49 -7.34
N THR A 9 6.29 6.38 -8.30
CA THR A 9 5.06 7.15 -8.41
C THR A 9 4.01 6.29 -9.09
N VAL A 10 2.85 6.14 -8.45
CA VAL A 10 1.72 5.37 -8.97
C VAL A 10 0.45 6.20 -8.84
N LYS A 11 -0.49 6.00 -9.78
CA LYS A 11 -1.86 6.46 -9.58
C LYS A 11 -2.53 5.52 -8.58
N THR A 12 -3.28 6.10 -7.65
CA THR A 12 -4.02 5.34 -6.63
C THR A 12 -5.52 5.48 -6.83
N LEU A 13 -6.26 4.42 -6.46
CA LEU A 13 -7.71 4.44 -6.36
C LEU A 13 -8.10 4.59 -4.88
N ILE A 14 -9.01 5.53 -4.58
CA ILE A 14 -9.63 5.62 -3.25
C ILE A 14 -10.93 4.80 -3.32
N ASP A 15 -11.03 3.76 -2.49
CA ASP A 15 -12.21 2.89 -2.41
C ASP A 15 -12.96 3.15 -1.10
N THR A 16 -14.07 3.87 -1.20
CA THR A 16 -14.91 4.23 -0.05
C THR A 16 -15.79 3.06 0.43
N SER A 17 -15.80 1.93 -0.27
CA SER A 17 -16.60 0.75 0.08
C SER A 17 -15.83 -0.29 0.90
N SER A 18 -14.55 -0.05 1.18
CA SER A 18 -13.65 -0.98 1.85
C SER A 18 -12.76 -0.26 2.85
N ASN A 19 -12.47 -0.90 3.99
CA ASN A 19 -11.52 -0.44 5.00
C ASN A 19 -10.15 -1.15 4.93
N VAL A 20 -9.89 -1.80 3.79
CA VAL A 20 -8.68 -2.56 3.51
C VAL A 20 -7.92 -1.89 2.38
N ASN A 21 -6.66 -1.54 2.63
CA ASN A 21 -5.75 -1.09 1.60
C ASN A 21 -5.20 -2.28 0.81
N ILE A 22 -5.05 -2.10 -0.50
CA ILE A 22 -4.61 -3.16 -1.42
C ILE A 22 -3.43 -2.65 -2.22
N ILE A 23 -2.44 -3.51 -2.40
CA ILE A 23 -1.32 -3.30 -3.31
C ILE A 23 -1.22 -4.47 -4.29
N SER A 24 -0.92 -4.19 -5.56
CA SER A 24 -0.74 -5.25 -6.55
C SER A 24 0.55 -6.02 -6.29
N LYS A 25 0.52 -7.32 -6.60
CA LYS A 25 1.74 -8.15 -6.61
C LYS A 25 2.83 -7.52 -7.49
N SER A 26 2.46 -7.00 -8.66
CA SER A 26 3.41 -6.37 -9.59
C SER A 26 4.09 -5.14 -9.00
N LEU A 27 3.34 -4.27 -8.30
CA LEU A 27 3.93 -3.11 -7.63
C LEU A 27 4.82 -3.53 -6.47
N THR A 28 4.38 -4.54 -5.71
CA THR A 28 5.16 -5.10 -4.59
C THR A 28 6.49 -5.69 -5.06
N ASP A 29 6.46 -6.50 -6.12
CA ASP A 29 7.66 -7.10 -6.70
C ASP A 29 8.62 -6.02 -7.24
N LYS A 30 8.11 -4.92 -7.83
CA LYS A 30 8.91 -3.77 -8.25
C LYS A 30 9.56 -3.04 -7.09
N LEU A 31 8.87 -2.92 -5.96
CA LEU A 31 9.41 -2.35 -4.72
C LEU A 31 10.47 -3.25 -4.08
N GLY A 32 10.46 -4.55 -4.39
CA GLY A 32 11.32 -5.54 -3.74
C GLY A 32 10.90 -5.85 -2.30
N GLU A 33 9.65 -5.53 -1.96
CA GLU A 33 9.10 -5.74 -0.61
C GLU A 33 8.68 -7.20 -0.42
N LYS A 34 8.94 -7.73 0.78
CA LYS A 34 8.53 -9.08 1.14
C LYS A 34 7.14 -9.07 1.76
N TYR A 35 6.34 -10.07 1.43
CA TYR A 35 5.00 -10.31 1.96
C TYR A 35 4.80 -11.80 2.20
N GLY A 36 3.80 -12.16 3.01
CA GLY A 36 3.40 -13.56 3.20
C GLY A 36 2.82 -13.90 4.56
N LYS A 37 3.03 -13.06 5.58
CA LYS A 37 2.25 -13.15 6.83
C LYS A 37 0.93 -12.42 6.63
N HIS A 38 -0.18 -13.12 6.80
CA HIS A 38 -1.51 -12.53 6.76
C HIS A 38 -1.87 -11.84 8.07
N GLN A 39 -2.56 -10.71 8.00
CA GLN A 39 -3.35 -10.23 9.13
C GLN A 39 -4.49 -11.21 9.45
N LYS A 40 -4.71 -11.46 10.75
CA LYS A 40 -5.77 -12.35 11.23
C LYS A 40 -7.18 -11.79 10.96
N TYR A 41 -7.32 -10.46 10.85
CA TYR A 41 -8.62 -9.78 10.97
C TYR A 41 -9.03 -8.98 9.72
N LYS A 42 -8.08 -8.60 8.86
CA LYS A 42 -8.33 -7.92 7.59
C LYS A 42 -7.83 -8.81 6.47
N LYS A 43 -8.74 -9.51 5.79
CA LYS A 43 -8.39 -10.34 4.64
C LYS A 43 -9.20 -9.89 3.44
N ALA A 44 -8.53 -9.25 2.50
CA ALA A 44 -9.08 -9.08 1.18
C ALA A 44 -9.18 -10.45 0.49
N LYS A 45 -10.22 -10.64 -0.33
CA LYS A 45 -10.39 -11.88 -1.10
C LYS A 45 -9.18 -12.10 -2.00
N ASN A 46 -8.63 -13.32 -2.02
CA ASN A 46 -7.44 -13.69 -2.79
C ASN A 46 -6.14 -12.98 -2.39
N SER A 47 -6.03 -12.56 -1.13
CA SER A 47 -4.79 -12.04 -0.58
C SER A 47 -3.66 -13.07 -0.63
N LEU A 48 -2.46 -12.60 -0.97
CA LEU A 48 -1.21 -13.36 -0.97
C LEU A 48 -0.36 -13.11 0.30
N GLY A 49 -0.81 -12.20 1.17
CA GLY A 49 -0.08 -11.78 2.36
C GLY A 49 -0.19 -10.28 2.59
N THR A 50 0.38 -9.81 3.70
CA THR A 50 0.36 -8.40 4.08
C THR A 50 1.77 -7.80 4.00
N ILE A 51 1.88 -6.58 3.48
CA ILE A 51 3.02 -5.69 3.68
C ILE A 51 2.70 -4.78 4.85
N TRP A 52 3.64 -4.65 5.76
CA TRP A 52 3.47 -3.85 6.96
C TRP A 52 4.22 -2.54 6.83
N CYS A 53 3.56 -1.44 7.19
CA CYS A 53 4.20 -0.12 7.33
C CYS A 53 4.90 0.36 6.04
N LEU A 54 4.19 0.38 4.90
CA LEU A 54 4.70 0.98 3.67
C LEU A 54 4.71 2.51 3.80
N ASP A 55 5.87 3.14 3.60
CA ASP A 55 5.98 4.60 3.58
C ASP A 55 5.33 5.14 2.29
N LEU A 56 4.35 6.03 2.45
CA LEU A 56 3.67 6.70 1.34
C LEU A 56 3.99 8.19 1.36
N SER A 57 4.10 8.78 0.17
CA SER A 57 4.07 10.23 0.00
C SER A 57 3.05 10.62 -1.06
N PHE A 58 2.40 11.76 -0.86
CA PHE A 58 1.56 12.40 -1.86
C PHE A 58 2.28 13.62 -2.41
N TYR A 59 2.29 13.74 -3.74
CA TYR A 59 2.79 14.92 -4.40
C TYR A 59 1.70 15.99 -4.41
N TYR A 60 1.94 17.10 -3.70
CA TYR A 60 0.99 18.21 -3.60
C TYR A 60 1.72 19.55 -3.58
N ASN A 61 1.24 20.50 -4.40
CA ASN A 61 1.83 21.83 -4.58
C ASN A 61 3.35 21.79 -4.83
N GLY A 62 3.81 20.94 -5.75
CA GLY A 62 5.21 20.89 -6.14
C GLY A 62 6.14 20.13 -5.19
N LYS A 63 5.60 19.49 -4.14
CA LYS A 63 6.41 18.83 -3.10
C LYS A 63 5.80 17.50 -2.69
N ASP A 64 6.66 16.50 -2.50
CA ASP A 64 6.28 15.25 -1.83
C ASP A 64 6.07 15.49 -0.34
N ARG A 65 4.92 15.05 0.16
CA ARG A 65 4.57 15.09 1.58
C ARG A 65 4.29 13.67 2.05
N LEU A 66 4.95 13.26 3.12
CA LEU A 66 4.77 11.92 3.68
C LEU A 66 3.38 11.78 4.29
N VAL A 67 2.68 10.70 3.98
CA VAL A 67 1.42 10.33 4.63
C VAL A 67 1.79 9.78 6.01
N GLY A 68 1.43 10.54 7.06
CA GLY A 68 1.69 10.30 8.49
C GLY A 68 2.48 9.05 8.88
N SER A 69 3.71 9.24 9.36
CA SER A 69 4.53 8.17 9.94
C SER A 69 4.12 7.89 11.39
N SER A 70 3.21 6.96 11.65
CA SER A 70 3.13 6.28 12.96
C SER A 70 1.98 5.26 13.07
N ASP A 71 0.89 5.43 12.32
CA ASP A 71 -0.25 4.52 12.47
C ASP A 71 -0.09 3.28 11.59
N LYS A 72 0.31 2.17 12.24
CA LYS A 72 0.46 0.85 11.59
C LYS A 72 -0.81 0.47 10.80
N ILE A 73 -1.98 0.84 11.30
CA ILE A 73 -3.28 0.50 10.70
C ILE A 73 -3.47 1.15 9.32
N LEU A 74 -2.90 2.34 9.08
CA LEU A 74 -3.10 3.09 7.83
C LEU A 74 -2.15 2.66 6.71
N ASN A 75 -0.98 2.12 7.06
CA ASN A 75 0.09 1.81 6.11
C ASN A 75 0.31 0.30 5.89
N ASP A 76 -0.63 -0.52 6.34
CA ASP A 76 -0.65 -1.96 6.05
C ASP A 76 -1.45 -2.23 4.79
N PHE A 77 -0.92 -3.11 3.92
CA PHE A 77 -1.49 -3.42 2.61
C PHE A 77 -1.63 -4.92 2.39
N GLU A 78 -2.81 -5.34 1.95
CA GLU A 78 -3.02 -6.69 1.45
C GLU A 78 -2.51 -6.79 0.00
N VAL A 79 -1.65 -7.78 -0.26
CA VAL A 79 -1.10 -8.03 -1.58
C VAL A 79 -2.08 -8.87 -2.40
N ILE A 80 -2.57 -8.33 -3.52
CA ILE A 80 -3.50 -9.02 -4.41
C ILE A 80 -2.88 -9.20 -5.80
N LYS A 81 -3.13 -10.35 -6.44
CA LYS A 81 -2.57 -10.68 -7.76
C LYS A 81 -3.10 -9.77 -8.88
N LYS A 82 -4.39 -9.43 -8.85
CA LYS A 82 -5.09 -8.63 -9.88
C LYS A 82 -6.13 -7.69 -9.27
N PRO A 83 -5.70 -6.63 -8.54
CA PRO A 83 -6.62 -5.60 -8.05
C PRO A 83 -7.11 -4.67 -9.16
N LYS A 84 -8.08 -3.79 -8.85
CA LYS A 84 -8.61 -2.77 -9.77
C LYS A 84 -7.56 -1.71 -10.16
N ALA A 85 -6.62 -1.43 -9.27
CA ALA A 85 -5.50 -0.52 -9.47
C ALA A 85 -4.27 -1.04 -8.72
N ASP A 86 -3.07 -0.61 -9.11
CA ASP A 86 -1.81 -1.04 -8.47
C ASP A 86 -1.74 -0.67 -6.98
N LEU A 87 -2.37 0.43 -6.59
CA LEU A 87 -2.51 0.88 -5.21
C LEU A 87 -3.95 1.33 -4.96
N VAL A 88 -4.62 0.70 -3.99
CA VAL A 88 -5.98 1.05 -3.56
C VAL A 88 -5.96 1.42 -2.08
N LEU A 89 -6.49 2.58 -1.75
CA LEU A 89 -6.63 3.05 -0.37
C LEU A 89 -8.09 2.86 0.06
N GLY A 90 -8.28 2.02 1.08
CA GLY A 90 -9.58 1.88 1.74
C GLY A 90 -9.78 3.00 2.76
N LEU A 91 -11.02 3.38 3.01
CA LEU A 91 -11.36 4.33 4.07
C LEU A 91 -11.85 3.57 5.32
N PRO A 92 -11.37 3.94 6.53
CA PRO A 92 -11.82 3.34 7.78
C PRO A 92 -13.31 3.58 8.07
#